data_AF-A0A7S3EWP8-F1
#
_entry.id   AF-A0A7S3EWP8-F1
#
_cell.length_a   1.000
_cell.length_b   1.000
_cell.length_c   1.000
_cell.angle_alpha   90.00
_cell.angle_beta   90.00
_cell.angle_gamma   90.00
#
_symmetry.space_group_name_H-M   'P 1'
#
loop_
_entity.id
_entity.type
_entity.pdbx_description
1 polymer ?
#
loop_
_entity_poly.entity_id
_entity_poly.type
_entity_poly.pdbx_seq_one_letter_code
_entity_poly.pdbx_strand_id
1 'polypeptide(L)'
;LLLTERLVRALHGGRITSCKSGKDRTSMAITAEQAWLLTECHAVSKMEAALLTTRMRTSGVRWINMQKNVHMGVYAFNWLQQRLLPKMYRAPKGTYKSFGGKTPT
;
A
#
# COMPACT_ATOMS: atom_id res chain seq x y z
N LEU A 1 -8.16 10.36 2.96
CA LEU A 1 -6.97 10.11 2.08
C LEU A 1 -7.32 10.25 0.61
N LEU A 2 -8.26 9.49 0.04
CA LEU A 2 -8.59 9.60 -1.39
C LEU A 2 -9.13 10.97 -1.82
N LEU A 3 -10.04 11.58 -1.04
CA LEU A 3 -10.58 12.90 -1.40
C LEU A 3 -9.50 13.99 -1.39
N THR A 4 -8.66 13.99 -0.36
CA THR A 4 -7.54 14.93 -0.22
C THR A 4 -6.50 14.76 -1.34
N GLU A 5 -6.24 13.53 -1.77
CA GLU A 5 -5.37 13.23 -2.92
C GLU A 5 -5.92 13.84 -4.22
N ARG A 6 -7.20 13.60 -4.50
CA ARG A 6 -7.86 14.14 -5.71
C ARG A 6 -7.90 15.67 -5.70
N LEU A 7 -8.22 16.26 -4.55
CA LEU A 7 -8.26 17.71 -4.39
C LEU A 7 -6.88 18.34 -4.63
N VAL A 8 -5.82 17.82 -4.00
CA VAL A 8 -4.47 18.36 -4.16
C VAL A 8 -3.99 18.24 -5.62
N ARG A 9 -4.34 17.16 -6.32
CA ARG A 9 -4.04 17.00 -7.74
C ARG A 9 -4.80 17.99 -8.61
N ALA A 10 -6.09 18.22 -8.35
CA ALA A 10 -6.88 19.23 -9.05
C ALA A 10 -6.33 20.65 -8.86
N LEU A 11 -5.68 20.90 -7.72
CA LEU A 11 -5.00 22.17 -7.41
C LEU A 11 -3.53 22.23 -7.91
N HIS A 12 -3.04 21.20 -8.61
CA HIS A 12 -1.63 21.06 -9.01
C HIS A 12 -0.63 21.18 -7.85
N GLY A 13 -1.04 20.76 -6.64
CA GLY A 13 -0.23 20.83 -5.43
C GLY A 13 0.67 19.61 -5.23
N GLY A 14 1.79 19.81 -4.54
CA GLY A 14 2.63 18.72 -4.02
C GLY A 14 1.98 18.06 -2.81
N ARG A 15 2.09 16.72 -2.70
CA ARG A 15 1.50 15.94 -1.59
C ARG A 15 2.49 14.95 -1.01
N ILE A 16 2.63 14.99 0.31
CA ILE A 16 3.40 13.99 1.07
C ILE A 16 2.41 13.16 1.89
N THR A 17 2.56 11.84 1.84
CA THR A 17 1.82 10.92 2.72
C THR A 17 2.81 10.22 3.64
N SER A 18 2.58 10.29 4.94
CA SER A 18 3.36 9.54 5.92
C SER A 18 2.49 9.12 7.11
N CYS A 19 2.69 7.90 7.59
CA CYS A 19 2.27 7.48 8.92
C CYS A 19 3.41 7.73 9.93
N LYS A 20 3.24 7.34 11.21
CA LYS A 20 4.25 7.50 12.26
C LYS A 20 5.68 7.11 11.85
N SER A 21 5.84 6.03 11.06
CA SER A 21 7.15 5.51 10.67
C SER A 21 7.37 5.44 9.16
N GLY A 22 6.51 6.05 8.33
CA GLY A 22 6.71 6.09 6.87
C GLY A 22 6.63 4.76 6.10
N LYS A 23 6.31 3.63 6.77
CA LYS A 23 6.40 2.27 6.21
C LYS A 23 5.05 1.70 5.77
N ASP A 24 4.37 0.95 6.65
CA ASP A 24 3.30 0.04 6.25
C ASP A 24 2.06 0.79 5.75
N ARG A 25 1.45 1.62 6.63
CA ARG A 25 0.26 2.42 6.27
C ARG A 25 0.54 3.43 5.16
N THR A 26 1.76 3.98 5.14
CA THR A 26 2.21 4.88 4.07
C THR A 26 2.24 4.15 2.73
N SER A 27 2.83 2.95 2.68
CA SER A 27 2.87 2.12 1.48
C SER A 27 1.46 1.76 1.00
N MET A 28 0.56 1.37 1.92
CA MET A 28 -0.82 1.07 1.56
C MET A 28 -1.52 2.27 0.92
N ALA A 29 -1.29 3.47 1.47
CA ALA A 29 -1.91 4.67 0.94
C ALA A 29 -1.38 5.10 -0.42
N ILE A 30 -0.07 5.07 -0.60
CA ILE A 30 0.58 5.49 -1.85
C ILE A 30 0.24 4.54 -2.99
N THR A 31 0.28 3.23 -2.76
CA THR A 31 -0.04 2.28 -3.84
C THR A 31 -1.53 2.32 -4.21
N ALA A 32 -2.41 2.73 -3.29
CA ALA A 32 -3.83 2.92 -3.60
C ALA A 32 -4.07 4.15 -4.49
N GLU A 33 -3.38 5.27 -4.22
CA GLU A 33 -3.34 6.44 -5.12
C GLU A 33 -2.80 6.05 -6.50
N GLN A 34 -1.66 5.34 -6.53
CA GLN A 34 -1.05 4.91 -7.79
C GLN A 34 -2.00 4.04 -8.62
N ALA A 35 -2.76 3.14 -7.98
CA ALA A 35 -3.78 2.35 -8.66
C ALA A 35 -4.86 3.22 -9.29
N TRP A 36 -5.33 4.23 -8.55
CA TRP A 36 -6.33 5.17 -9.05
C TRP A 36 -5.81 5.99 -10.23
N LEU A 37 -4.56 6.46 -10.18
CA LEU A 37 -3.94 7.19 -11.29
C LEU A 37 -3.77 6.33 -12.54
N LEU A 38 -3.38 5.07 -12.37
CA LEU A 38 -3.30 4.13 -13.48
C LEU A 38 -4.67 4.01 -14.16
N THR A 39 -5.75 3.94 -13.38
CA THR A 39 -7.10 3.86 -13.95
C THR A 39 -7.57 5.15 -14.62
N GLU A 40 -7.40 6.31 -13.98
CA GLU A 40 -7.98 7.56 -14.49
C GLU A 40 -7.10 8.30 -15.50
N CYS A 41 -5.79 8.17 -15.39
CA CYS A 41 -4.85 8.95 -16.21
C CYS A 41 -4.14 8.09 -17.27
N HIS A 42 -4.19 6.76 -17.16
CA HIS A 42 -3.43 5.86 -18.03
C HIS A 42 -4.28 4.74 -18.65
N ALA A 43 -5.61 4.84 -18.59
CA ALA A 43 -6.55 3.88 -19.17
C ALA A 43 -6.32 2.40 -18.76
N VAL A 44 -5.68 2.16 -17.61
CA VAL A 44 -5.49 0.82 -17.07
C VAL A 44 -6.82 0.32 -16.52
N SER A 45 -7.19 -0.92 -16.81
CA SER A 45 -8.44 -1.49 -16.28
C SER A 45 -8.40 -1.59 -14.76
N LYS A 46 -9.57 -1.51 -14.09
CA LYS A 46 -9.64 -1.66 -12.62
C LYS A 46 -9.06 -2.98 -12.13
N MET A 47 -9.22 -4.05 -12.90
CA MET A 47 -8.69 -5.37 -12.59
C MET A 47 -7.16 -5.38 -12.65
N GLU A 48 -6.59 -4.82 -13.71
CA GLU A 48 -5.15 -4.72 -13.88
C GLU A 48 -4.52 -3.79 -12.84
N ALA A 49 -5.15 -2.65 -12.53
CA ALA A 49 -4.71 -1.75 -11.47
C ALA A 49 -4.68 -2.44 -10.09
N ALA A 50 -5.65 -3.31 -9.79
CA ALA A 50 -5.64 -4.10 -8.56
C ALA A 50 -4.50 -5.13 -8.52
N LEU A 51 -4.19 -5.76 -9.66
CA LEU A 51 -3.04 -6.65 -9.80
C LEU A 51 -1.73 -5.90 -9.61
N LEU A 52 -1.56 -4.76 -10.27
CA LEU A 52 -0.39 -3.89 -10.13
C LEU A 52 -0.23 -3.37 -8.70
N THR A 53 -1.33 -3.02 -8.02
CA THR A 53 -1.31 -2.67 -6.58
C THR A 53 -0.76 -3.80 -5.73
N THR A 54 -1.21 -5.02 -6.01
CA THR A 54 -0.71 -6.21 -5.32
C THR A 54 0.78 -6.39 -5.57
N ARG A 55 1.25 -6.28 -6.82
CA ARG A 55 2.67 -6.35 -7.18
C ARG A 55 3.51 -5.27 -6.52
N MET A 56 3.05 -4.02 -6.48
CA MET A 56 3.72 -2.93 -5.78
C MET A 56 3.89 -3.22 -4.28
N ARG A 57 2.95 -3.95 -3.68
CA ARG A 57 2.96 -4.32 -2.26
C ARG A 57 3.73 -5.62 -1.95
N THR A 58 3.97 -6.49 -2.93
CA THR A 58 4.74 -7.73 -2.74
C THR A 58 6.19 -7.63 -3.18
N SER A 59 6.49 -6.76 -4.15
CA SER A 59 7.80 -6.72 -4.81
C SER A 59 8.19 -5.31 -5.31
N GLY A 60 7.42 -4.28 -4.98
CA GLY A 60 7.72 -2.91 -5.39
C GLY A 60 8.81 -2.23 -4.55
N VAL A 61 9.19 -1.01 -4.92
CA VAL A 61 10.25 -0.23 -4.23
C VAL A 61 9.97 -0.07 -2.73
N ARG A 62 8.70 0.05 -2.33
CA ARG A 62 8.31 0.18 -0.92
C ARG A 62 8.52 -1.11 -0.12
N TRP A 63 8.41 -2.26 -0.76
CA TRP A 63 8.77 -3.55 -0.18
C TRP A 63 10.28 -3.61 0.12
N ILE A 64 11.10 -3.23 -0.86
CA ILE A 64 12.56 -3.16 -0.71
C ILE A 64 12.94 -2.17 0.40
N ASN A 65 12.26 -1.04 0.48
CA ASN A 65 12.51 -0.06 1.55
C ASN A 65 12.19 -0.62 2.94
N MET A 66 11.10 -1.38 3.08
CA MET A 66 10.78 -2.06 4.33
C MET A 66 11.86 -3.09 4.69
N GLN A 67 12.30 -3.90 3.72
CA GLN A 67 13.36 -4.88 3.91
C GLN A 67 14.68 -4.24 4.35
N LYS A 68 15.07 -3.10 3.75
CA LYS A 68 16.28 -2.36 4.14
C LYS A 68 16.20 -1.76 5.54
N ASN A 69 15.04 -1.21 5.93
CA ASN A 69 14.90 -0.49 7.21
C ASN A 69 14.60 -1.38 8.42
N VAL A 70 14.05 -2.58 8.20
CA VAL A 70 13.56 -3.47 9.28
C VAL A 70 14.19 -4.86 9.19
N HIS A 71 14.97 -5.14 8.15
CA HIS A 71 15.58 -6.44 7.88
C HIS A 71 14.58 -7.60 7.80
N MET A 72 13.30 -7.28 7.54
CA MET A 72 12.22 -8.24 7.39
C MET A 72 11.40 -7.91 6.16
N GLY A 73 11.13 -8.92 5.34
CA GLY A 73 10.21 -8.86 4.20
C GLY A 73 8.76 -9.11 4.64
N VAL A 74 8.27 -8.47 5.70
CA VAL A 74 6.84 -8.52 6.10
C VAL A 74 6.38 -7.18 6.67
N TYR A 75 5.18 -6.74 6.29
CA TYR A 75 4.51 -5.59 6.88
C TYR A 75 4.18 -5.84 8.34
N ALA A 76 4.33 -4.79 9.16
CA ALA A 76 4.12 -4.85 10.60
C ALA A 76 2.64 -4.74 11.01
N PHE A 77 1.74 -5.35 10.24
CA PHE A 77 0.32 -5.48 10.61
C PHE A 77 0.07 -6.79 11.34
N ASN A 78 -0.68 -6.75 12.43
CA ASN A 78 -1.32 -7.95 12.96
C ASN A 78 -2.64 -8.24 12.21
N TRP A 79 -3.18 -9.45 12.40
CA TRP A 79 -4.40 -9.88 11.72
C TRP A 79 -5.61 -8.95 11.95
N LEU A 80 -5.78 -8.45 13.16
CA LEU A 80 -6.92 -7.58 13.48
C LEU A 80 -6.78 -6.21 12.82
N GLN A 81 -5.61 -5.58 12.92
CA GLN A 81 -5.28 -4.31 12.26
C GLN A 81 -5.55 -4.39 10.76
N GLN A 82 -5.11 -5.49 10.14
CA GLN A 82 -5.32 -5.75 8.73
C GLN A 82 -6.82 -5.88 8.38
N ARG A 83 -7.61 -6.55 9.21
CA ARG A 83 -9.05 -6.75 8.97
C ARG A 83 -9.85 -5.45 9.14
N LEU A 84 -9.43 -4.58 10.05
CA LEU A 84 -10.05 -3.29 10.33
C LEU A 84 -9.77 -2.24 9.23
N LEU A 85 -8.73 -2.42 8.42
CA LEU A 85 -8.48 -1.53 7.29
C LEU A 85 -9.55 -1.69 6.18
N PRO A 86 -9.94 -0.62 5.48
CA PRO A 86 -10.75 -0.72 4.27
C PRO A 86 -10.05 -1.57 3.21
N LYS A 87 -10.81 -2.31 2.39
CA LYS A 87 -10.28 -3.31 1.42
C LYS A 87 -9.12 -2.78 0.58
N MET A 88 -9.22 -1.57 0.04
CA MET A 88 -8.19 -0.95 -0.81
C MET A 88 -6.85 -0.67 -0.08
N TYR A 89 -6.88 -0.52 1.24
CA TYR A 89 -5.70 -0.24 2.08
C TYR A 89 -5.14 -1.51 2.75
N ARG A 90 -5.68 -2.69 2.44
CA ARG A 90 -5.19 -3.96 3.01
C ARG A 90 -3.92 -4.42 2.29
N ALA A 91 -2.93 -4.85 3.07
CA ALA A 91 -1.78 -5.57 2.54
C ALA A 91 -2.21 -6.91 1.87
N PRO A 92 -1.49 -7.40 0.85
CA PRO A 92 -1.76 -8.72 0.28
C PRO A 92 -1.61 -9.84 1.32
N LYS A 93 -2.37 -10.94 1.18
CA LYS A 93 -2.16 -12.12 2.03
C LYS A 93 -0.72 -12.62 1.88
N GLY A 94 -0.14 -13.13 2.97
CA GLY A 94 1.25 -13.60 2.98
C GLY A 94 2.30 -12.48 3.06
N THR A 95 1.90 -11.21 3.16
CA THR A 95 2.85 -10.09 3.29
C THR A 95 2.88 -9.46 4.69
N TYR A 96 2.13 -9.98 5.65
CA TYR A 96 2.02 -9.46 7.02
C TYR A 96 1.91 -10.61 8.03
N LYS A 97 2.07 -10.32 9.33
CA LYS A 97 2.05 -11.36 10.37
C LYS A 97 0.67 -12.02 10.45
N SER A 98 0.62 -13.32 10.17
CA SER A 98 -0.60 -14.11 10.35
C SER A 98 -0.88 -14.36 11.83
N PHE A 99 -2.14 -14.68 12.15
CA PHE A 99 -2.54 -15.13 13.48
C PHE A 99 -1.71 -16.37 13.85
N GLY A 100 -0.98 -16.34 14.97
CA GLY A 100 -0.11 -17.45 15.42
C GLY A 100 1.37 -17.36 15.04
N GLY A 101 1.86 -16.22 14.54
CA GLY A 101 3.30 -15.91 14.57
C GLY A 101 4.22 -16.66 13.60
N LYS A 102 3.71 -17.51 12.70
CA LYS A 102 4.53 -18.05 11.61
C LYS A 102 4.64 -17.00 10.50
N THR A 103 5.87 -16.52 10.28
CA THR A 103 6.22 -15.73 9.09
C THR A 103 5.95 -16.59 7.86
N PRO A 104 5.23 -16.06 6.85
CA PRO A 104 5.11 -16.75 5.57
C PRO A 104 6.49 -16.84 4.92
N THR A 105 6.92 -18.07 4.65
CA THR A 105 8.08 -18.43 3.83
C THR A 105 7.88 -17.98 2.39
#